data_AF-A0A6J4T115-F1
#
_entry.id   AF-A0A6J4T115-F1
#
_cell.length_a   1.000
_cell.length_b   1.000
_cell.length_c   1.000
_cell.angle_alpha   90.00
_cell.angle_beta   90.00
_cell.angle_gamma   90.00
#
_symmetry.space_group_name_H-M   'P 1'
#
loop_
_entity.id
_entity.type
_entity.pdbx_description
1 polymer ?
#
loop_
_entity_poly.entity_id
_entity_poly.type
_entity_poly.pdbx_seq_one_letter_code
_entity_poly.pdbx_strand_id
1 'polypeptide(L)'
;MSADTLRRWDGAGRVRTTRDASNRRRVPRAEVERLTARPSRGTTGDALSARNRFAGVVRSVEVDGVMALVELEAGPFRVVAAVTRDAVEELGLAPGVEATAAVKATSVMVERGGR
;
A
#
# COMPACT_ATOMS: atom_id res chain seq x y z
N MET A 1 1.81 -16.57 -14.57
CA MET A 1 3.18 -16.67 -14.02
C MET A 1 3.93 -17.69 -14.87
N SER A 2 5.13 -17.36 -15.38
CA SER A 2 5.91 -18.29 -16.23
C SER A 2 6.62 -19.36 -15.39
N ALA A 3 6.86 -20.53 -15.99
CA ALA A 3 7.68 -21.58 -15.41
C ALA A 3 9.12 -21.09 -15.11
N ASP A 4 9.64 -20.14 -15.88
CA ASP A 4 10.97 -19.56 -15.65
C ASP A 4 11.01 -18.67 -14.40
N THR A 5 9.91 -18.00 -14.08
CA THR A 5 9.76 -17.23 -12.83
C THR A 5 9.81 -18.15 -11.61
N LEU A 6 9.13 -19.30 -11.69
CA LEU A 6 9.16 -20.32 -10.63
C LEU A 6 10.55 -20.91 -10.42
N ARG A 7 11.27 -21.24 -11.50
CA ARG A 7 12.65 -21.75 -11.42
C ARG A 7 13.59 -20.76 -10.75
N ARG A 8 13.47 -19.47 -11.06
CA ARG A 8 14.28 -18.42 -10.41
C ARG A 8 13.97 -18.27 -8.92
N TRP A 9 12.69 -18.33 -8.53
CA TRP A 9 12.32 -18.25 -7.12
C TRP A 9 12.73 -19.47 -6.31
N ASP A 10 12.74 -20.64 -6.92
CA ASP A 10 13.17 -21.89 -6.29
C ASP A 10 14.68 -21.89 -6.07
N GLY A 11 15.47 -21.45 -7.06
CA GLY A 11 16.91 -21.21 -6.89
C GLY A 11 17.25 -20.14 -5.84
N ALA A 12 16.35 -19.18 -5.62
CA ALA A 12 16.49 -18.13 -4.61
C ALA A 12 15.87 -18.47 -3.24
N GLY A 13 15.35 -19.70 -3.04
CA GLY A 13 14.71 -20.11 -1.80
C GLY A 13 13.40 -19.37 -1.47
N ARG A 14 12.82 -18.67 -2.44
CA ARG A 14 11.60 -17.84 -2.29
C ARG A 14 10.30 -18.63 -2.45
N VAL A 15 10.37 -19.83 -3.01
CA VAL A 15 9.22 -20.73 -3.23
C VAL A 15 9.52 -22.08 -2.61
N ARG A 16 8.58 -22.60 -1.82
CA ARG A 16 8.63 -23.95 -1.24
C ARG A 16 8.25 -24.96 -2.31
N THR A 17 9.13 -25.92 -2.58
CA THR A 17 8.91 -26.98 -3.57
C THR A 17 8.98 -28.35 -2.91
N THR A 18 8.21 -29.30 -3.43
CA THR A 18 8.30 -30.71 -3.08
C THR A 18 8.79 -31.50 -4.29
N ARG A 19 9.35 -32.69 -4.06
CA ARG A 19 9.74 -33.60 -5.14
C ARG A 19 8.72 -34.72 -5.24
N ASP A 20 8.32 -35.09 -6.45
CA ASP A 20 7.51 -36.29 -6.65
C ASP A 20 8.36 -37.55 -6.81
N ALA A 21 7.70 -38.70 -6.93
CA ALA A 21 8.33 -40.01 -7.09
C ALA A 21 9.22 -40.12 -8.34
N SER A 22 9.07 -39.21 -9.31
CA SER A 22 9.90 -39.13 -10.52
C SER A 22 10.94 -38.02 -10.44
N ASN A 23 11.24 -37.53 -9.23
CA ASN A 23 12.19 -36.45 -8.93
C ASN A 23 11.86 -35.11 -9.63
N ARG A 24 10.61 -34.89 -10.01
CA ARG A 24 10.17 -33.60 -10.58
C ARG A 24 9.82 -32.65 -9.45
N ARG A 25 10.19 -31.38 -9.63
CA ARG A 25 9.83 -30.31 -8.68
C ARG A 25 8.35 -29.97 -8.84
N ARG A 26 7.59 -30.10 -7.76
CA ARG A 26 6.19 -29.69 -7.65
C ARG A 26 6.09 -28.47 -6.75
N VAL A 27 5.31 -27.48 -7.19
CA VAL A 27 5.00 -26.29 -6.40
C VAL A 27 3.58 -26.47 -5.86
N PRO A 28 3.36 -26.49 -4.54
CA PRO A 28 2.01 -26.57 -3.98
C PRO A 28 1.16 -25.38 -4.43
N ARG A 29 -0.14 -25.60 -4.66
CA ARG A 29 -1.06 -24.53 -5.08
C ARG A 29 -1.10 -23.37 -4.08
N ALA A 30 -1.11 -23.66 -2.79
CA ALA A 30 -1.08 -22.66 -1.72
C ALA A 30 0.19 -21.77 -1.76
N GLU A 31 1.29 -22.32 -2.25
CA GLU A 31 2.54 -21.58 -2.43
C GLU A 31 2.43 -20.59 -3.60
N VAL A 32 1.86 -21.05 -4.72
CA VAL A 32 1.55 -20.19 -5.86
C VAL A 32 0.61 -19.08 -5.44
N GLU A 33 -0.44 -19.41 -4.67
CA GLU A 33 -1.40 -18.44 -4.15
C GLU A 33 -0.73 -17.42 -3.21
N ARG A 34 0.14 -17.83 -2.30
CA ARG A 34 0.87 -16.90 -1.41
C ARG A 34 1.78 -15.93 -2.18
N LEU A 35 2.49 -16.44 -3.20
CA LEU A 35 3.45 -15.63 -3.97
C LEU A 35 2.78 -14.78 -5.05
N THR A 36 1.55 -15.12 -5.45
CA THR A 36 0.75 -14.34 -6.42
C THR A 36 -0.33 -13.48 -5.76
N ALA A 37 -0.62 -13.70 -4.48
CA ALA A 37 -1.45 -12.82 -3.68
C ALA A 37 -0.84 -11.42 -3.72
N ARG A 38 -1.50 -10.52 -4.44
CA ARG A 38 -1.22 -9.09 -4.32
C ARG A 38 -1.53 -8.69 -2.88
N PRO A 39 -0.69 -7.84 -2.24
CA PRO A 39 -1.09 -7.23 -0.97
C PRO A 39 -2.49 -6.65 -1.15
N SER A 40 -3.37 -6.93 -0.18
CA SER A 40 -4.70 -6.35 -0.14
C SER A 40 -4.55 -4.84 -0.22
N ARG A 41 -4.83 -4.29 -1.41
CA ARG A 41 -4.94 -2.84 -1.57
C ARG A 41 -6.08 -2.44 -0.66
N GLY A 42 -5.79 -1.65 0.38
CA GLY A 42 -6.81 -1.23 1.35
C GLY A 42 -8.07 -0.78 0.63
N THR A 43 -9.13 -1.58 0.74
CA THR A 43 -10.46 -1.27 0.24
C THR A 43 -11.15 -0.39 1.28
N THR A 44 -10.70 0.85 1.41
CA THR A 44 -11.53 1.93 1.94
C THR A 44 -12.50 2.37 0.85
N GLY A 45 -13.74 2.64 1.25
CA GLY A 45 -14.89 2.91 0.38
C GLY A 45 -14.64 3.97 -0.70
N ASP A 46 -15.51 3.93 -1.70
CA ASP A 46 -15.56 4.73 -2.92
C ASP A 46 -14.47 4.44 -3.96
N ALA A 47 -14.94 4.29 -5.21
CA ALA A 47 -14.16 4.00 -6.41
C ALA A 47 -13.33 5.23 -6.84
N LEU A 48 -12.43 5.67 -5.99
CA LEU A 48 -11.45 6.71 -6.32
C LEU A 48 -10.38 6.12 -7.25
N SER A 49 -10.05 6.85 -8.32
CA SER A 49 -8.95 6.47 -9.23
C SER A 49 -7.55 6.55 -8.59
N ALA A 50 -7.47 7.06 -7.35
CA ALA A 50 -6.27 7.09 -6.54
C ALA A 50 -5.78 5.67 -6.22
N ARG A 51 -4.59 5.32 -6.70
CA ARG A 51 -4.01 3.97 -6.57
C ARG A 51 -3.12 3.80 -5.35
N ASN A 52 -2.58 4.90 -4.83
CA ASN A 52 -1.74 4.90 -3.64
C ASN A 52 -2.62 5.27 -2.45
N ARG A 53 -2.67 4.41 -1.44
CA ARG A 53 -3.47 4.60 -0.23
C ARG A 53 -2.59 4.35 0.98
N PHE A 54 -2.58 5.30 1.89
CA PHE A 54 -1.78 5.30 3.11
C PHE A 54 -2.76 5.38 4.29
N ALA A 55 -3.15 4.22 4.81
CA ALA A 55 -3.96 4.14 6.02
C ALA A 55 -3.10 4.52 7.24
N GLY A 56 -3.66 5.31 8.14
CA GLY A 56 -2.95 5.80 9.30
C GLY A 56 -3.88 6.49 10.30
N VAL A 57 -3.27 7.09 11.32
CA VAL A 57 -3.97 7.87 12.32
C VAL A 57 -3.62 9.34 12.13
N VAL A 58 -4.62 10.21 12.17
CA VAL A 58 -4.42 11.66 12.14
C VAL A 58 -3.65 12.07 13.38
N ARG A 59 -2.53 12.75 13.19
CA ARG A 59 -1.66 13.25 14.26
C ARG A 59 -1.95 14.71 14.58
N SER A 60 -2.15 15.54 13.56
CA SER A 60 -2.49 16.95 13.71
C SER A 60 -3.37 17.43 12.57
N VAL A 61 -4.14 18.47 12.86
CA VAL A 61 -4.93 19.22 11.90
C VAL A 61 -4.72 20.71 12.17
N GLU A 62 -4.19 21.43 11.19
CA GLU A 62 -3.95 22.86 11.27
C GLU A 62 -4.81 23.55 10.23
N VAL A 63 -5.74 24.40 10.65
CA VAL A 63 -6.68 25.06 9.74
C VAL A 63 -6.36 26.54 9.64
N ASP A 64 -6.19 27.04 8.41
CA ASP A 64 -5.92 28.45 8.11
C ASP A 64 -6.78 28.91 6.92
N GLY A 65 -7.65 29.89 7.16
CA GLY A 65 -8.62 30.35 6.16
C GLY A 65 -9.49 29.20 5.64
N VAL A 66 -9.51 28.99 4.33
CA VAL A 66 -10.29 27.93 3.66
C VAL A 66 -9.55 26.60 3.53
N MET A 67 -8.28 26.55 3.94
CA MET A 67 -7.41 25.39 3.80
C MET A 67 -7.06 24.79 5.16
N ALA A 68 -6.64 23.54 5.15
CA ALA A 68 -6.10 22.84 6.29
C ALA A 68 -4.92 21.95 5.88
N LEU A 69 -3.96 21.80 6.79
CA LEU A 69 -2.94 20.77 6.74
C LEU A 69 -3.34 19.64 7.69
N VAL A 70 -3.45 18.43 7.16
CA VAL A 70 -3.72 17.22 7.93
C VAL A 70 -2.51 16.32 7.86
N GLU A 71 -2.01 15.94 9.02
CA GLU A 71 -0.89 15.03 9.14
C GLU A 71 -1.37 13.65 9.57
N LEU A 72 -0.91 12.63 8.84
CA LEU A 72 -1.18 11.23 9.14
C LEU A 72 0.12 10.51 9.47
N GLU A 73 0.07 9.70 10.52
CA GLU A 73 1.06 8.67 10.81
C GLU A 73 0.61 7.37 10.16
N ALA A 74 1.21 7.05 9.00
CA ALA A 74 0.84 5.93 8.14
C ALA A 74 1.94 4.86 8.15
N GLY A 75 1.97 4.07 9.22
CA GLY A 75 3.03 3.09 9.47
C GLY A 75 4.38 3.79 9.68
N PRO A 76 5.45 3.43 8.94
CA PRO A 76 6.76 4.07 9.10
C PRO A 76 6.85 5.45 8.43
N PHE A 77 5.79 5.92 7.77
CA PHE A 77 5.79 7.14 6.99
C PHE A 77 4.88 8.21 7.62
N ARG A 78 5.34 9.46 7.58
CA ARG A 78 4.51 10.66 7.86
C ARG A 78 4.01 11.21 6.54
N VAL A 79 2.69 11.39 6.42
CA VAL A 79 2.04 11.94 5.22
C VAL A 79 1.35 13.23 5.60
N VAL A 80 1.64 14.32 4.87
CA VAL A 80 0.97 15.61 5.06
C VAL A 80 0.10 15.88 3.83
N ALA A 81 -1.18 16.17 4.06
CA ALA A 81 -2.13 16.52 3.01
C ALA A 81 -2.64 17.94 3.24
N ALA A 82 -2.63 18.74 2.18
CA ALA A 82 -3.38 19.99 2.12
C ALA A 82 -4.79 19.68 1.63
N VAL A 83 -5.80 19.99 2.43
CA VAL A 83 -7.22 19.78 2.14
C VAL A 83 -8.00 21.07 2.45
N THR A 84 -9.27 21.14 2.10
CA THR A 84 -10.11 22.28 2.48
C THR A 84 -10.53 22.17 3.94
N ARG A 85 -10.85 23.31 4.57
CA ARG A 85 -11.48 23.35 5.90
C ARG A 85 -12.75 22.48 5.92
N ASP A 86 -13.62 22.65 4.92
CA ASP A 86 -14.88 21.93 4.85
C ASP A 86 -14.66 20.40 4.83
N ALA A 87 -13.62 19.91 4.14
CA ALA A 87 -13.31 18.48 4.13
C ALA A 87 -12.86 17.97 5.51
N VAL A 88 -12.15 18.77 6.30
CA VAL A 88 -11.81 18.42 7.69
C VAL A 88 -13.08 18.26 8.52
N GLU A 89 -14.02 19.20 8.40
CA GLU A 89 -15.26 19.23 9.15
C GLU A 89 -16.20 18.09 8.74
N GLU A 90 -16.43 17.91 7.43
CA GLU A 90 -17.29 16.86 6.87
C GLU A 90 -16.80 15.46 7.19
N LEU A 91 -15.49 15.23 7.14
CA LEU A 91 -14.88 13.93 7.41
C LEU A 91 -14.56 13.71 8.90
N GLY A 92 -14.79 14.70 9.75
CA GLY A 92 -14.49 14.64 11.18
C GLY A 92 -12.99 14.40 11.48
N LEU A 93 -12.10 15.00 10.69
CA LEU A 93 -10.66 14.80 10.85
C LEU A 93 -10.18 15.52 12.12
N ALA A 94 -9.65 14.74 13.05
CA ALA A 94 -9.09 15.23 14.31
C ALA A 94 -7.95 14.31 14.78
N PRO A 95 -7.01 14.80 15.60
CA PRO A 95 -5.98 13.96 16.19
C PRO A 95 -6.56 12.69 16.84
N GLY A 96 -5.97 11.53 16.52
CA GLY A 96 -6.40 10.22 17.00
C GLY A 96 -7.42 9.50 16.10
N VAL A 97 -7.98 10.15 15.09
CA VAL A 97 -8.94 9.53 14.16
C VAL A 97 -8.22 8.71 13.09
N GLU A 98 -8.75 7.52 12.78
CA GLU A 98 -8.27 6.72 11.65
C GLU A 98 -8.68 7.36 10.31
N ALA A 99 -7.71 7.54 9.41
CA ALA A 99 -7.94 8.11 8.09
C ALA A 99 -7.05 7.44 7.04
N THR A 100 -7.44 7.55 5.77
CA THR A 100 -6.62 7.09 4.64
C THR A 100 -6.27 8.26 3.73
N ALA A 101 -4.99 8.58 3.62
CA ALA A 101 -4.53 9.48 2.58
C ALA A 101 -4.50 8.76 1.24
N ALA A 102 -5.19 9.31 0.24
CA ALA A 102 -5.25 8.75 -1.11
C ALA A 102 -4.53 9.66 -2.11
N VAL A 103 -3.59 9.11 -2.87
CA VAL A 103 -2.79 9.85 -3.85
C VAL A 103 -2.97 9.26 -5.25
N LYS A 104 -3.23 10.13 -6.23
CA LYS A 104 -3.31 9.73 -7.64
C LYS A 104 -1.93 9.33 -8.14
N ALA A 105 -1.82 8.16 -8.78
CA ALA A 105 -0.53 7.62 -9.22
C ALA A 105 0.23 8.55 -10.17
N THR A 106 -0.48 9.32 -11.00
CA THR A 106 0.09 10.27 -11.96
C THR A 106 0.66 11.54 -11.31
N SER A 107 0.45 11.74 -10.01
CA SER A 107 0.89 12.93 -9.28
C SER A 107 2.09 12.65 -8.37
N VAL A 108 2.69 11.45 -8.46
CA VAL A 108 3.86 11.06 -7.68
C VAL A 108 5.13 11.30 -8.50
N MET A 109 6.10 11.97 -7.91
CA MET A 109 7.45 12.10 -8.45
C MET A 109 8.35 10.99 -7.89
N VAL A 110 9.28 10.49 -8.70
CA VAL A 110 10.26 9.47 -8.30
C VAL A 110 11.64 10.05 -8.46
N GLU A 111 12.43 9.99 -7.39
CA GLU A 111 13.83 10.36 -7.38
C GLU A 111 14.69 9.11 -7.11
N ARG A 112 15.90 9.09 -7.67
CA ARG A 112 16.89 8.05 -7.35
C ARG A 112 17.58 8.43 -6.04
N GLY A 113 17.51 7.57 -5.03
CA GLY A 113 18.24 7.78 -3.78
C GLY A 113 19.74 7.97 -4.02
N GLY A 114 20.29 9.07 -3.49
CA GLY A 114 21.73 9.34 -3.46
C GLY A 114 22.46 8.26 -2.67
N ARG A 115 23.66 7.89 -3.14
CA ARG A 115 24.59 7.05 -2.37
C ARG A 115 25.11 7.81 -1.16
#